data_AF-A0AAE3KYX0-F1
#
_entry.id   AF-A0AAE3KYX0-F1
#
_cell.length_a   1.000
_cell.length_b   1.000
_cell.length_c   1.000
_cell.angle_alpha   90.00
_cell.angle_beta   90.00
_cell.angle_gamma   90.00
#
_symmetry.space_group_name_H-M   'P 1'
#
loop_
_entity.id
_entity.type
_entity.pdbx_description
1 polymer ?
#
loop_
_entity_poly.entity_id
_entity_poly.type
_entity_poly.pdbx_seq_one_letter_code
_entity_poly.pdbx_strand_id
1 'polypeptide(L)'
;MAVKKFTTMAYSNADEMVFGRAKSPVKAGLGLEIGAGYTTAEVNYAPRPEAGETKEKLVVEYQRITKDIMARMVQVGFPSVVLETEHVQQMTNNPTWGAEVAHAQKTIMEEYHEEYGIKCALRHTPGDVRENKDFLQLRGDKYNLVMESFEAVAEAGADLLSIESMGGKEVFDYAVLRNDVPGMLYAIGCLGSMDMEYLWQGIAKVAQQKNVTPAGDTDCAQANTAMFIAGGLLDKNLAHTLAIIARTIAGARTLAGYEAGAKGPGKDCGYENIIVKAISGMPMAFEGKTSTCAHSDVMGNLIMQCCDLWSNESVEYHAEFGGTTVQCWSESLNYDCALMNTALKSGNEKILRDLLMASDRFRDPQSYILAYDNAYKVGQAIVKDGNDNYLRAKNAAVECCNLLKDAKGLEMTKFETNALNKAAAELAALTNDSEKFMSDCMEKYKAEVKVFKPENYAL
;
A
#
# COMPACT_ATOMS: atom_id res chain seq x y z
N MET A 1 4.10 -20.49 7.76
CA MET A 1 4.57 -20.87 6.43
C MET A 1 6.02 -20.43 6.29
N ALA A 2 6.89 -21.17 5.60
CA ALA A 2 8.27 -20.72 5.39
C ALA A 2 8.28 -19.50 4.45
N VAL A 3 9.06 -18.46 4.77
CA VAL A 3 9.23 -17.28 3.92
C VAL A 3 9.95 -17.70 2.64
N LYS A 4 9.38 -17.37 1.48
CA LYS A 4 9.97 -17.68 0.17
C LYS A 4 10.36 -16.39 -0.54
N LYS A 5 11.67 -16.13 -0.62
CA LYS A 5 12.24 -14.94 -1.24
C LYS A 5 12.06 -14.91 -2.77
N PHE A 6 11.79 -13.73 -3.33
CA PHE A 6 11.77 -13.52 -4.77
C PHE A 6 13.18 -13.23 -5.30
N THR A 7 13.65 -14.06 -6.23
CA THR A 7 14.95 -13.91 -6.90
C THR A 7 14.83 -13.72 -8.42
N THR A 8 13.60 -13.57 -8.91
CA THR A 8 13.28 -13.34 -10.33
C THR A 8 12.05 -12.44 -10.47
N MET A 9 11.95 -11.74 -11.59
CA MET A 9 10.75 -10.98 -11.98
C MET A 9 9.64 -11.91 -12.47
N ALA A 10 8.37 -11.55 -12.25
CA ALA A 10 7.22 -12.29 -12.78
C ALA A 10 6.91 -11.99 -14.26
N TYR A 11 7.31 -10.80 -14.73
CA TYR A 11 7.15 -10.37 -16.12
C TYR A 11 8.50 -10.38 -16.84
N SER A 12 8.52 -10.75 -18.12
CA SER A 12 9.76 -10.82 -18.91
C SER A 12 10.34 -9.43 -19.23
N ASN A 13 9.47 -8.41 -19.27
CA ASN A 13 9.81 -7.01 -19.45
C ASN A 13 8.65 -6.13 -18.95
N ALA A 14 8.89 -4.83 -18.78
CA ALA A 14 7.93 -3.87 -18.29
C ALA A 14 6.69 -3.71 -19.20
N ASP A 15 6.85 -3.86 -20.53
CA ASP A 15 5.76 -3.66 -21.50
C ASP A 15 4.65 -4.72 -21.38
N GLU A 16 4.92 -5.88 -20.77
CA GLU A 16 3.89 -6.87 -20.44
C GLU A 16 2.92 -6.41 -19.35
N MET A 17 3.28 -5.41 -18.53
CA MET A 17 2.47 -4.94 -17.40
C MET A 17 1.41 -3.94 -17.85
N VAL A 18 0.15 -4.20 -17.50
CA VAL A 18 -0.99 -3.31 -17.77
C VAL A 18 -1.99 -3.36 -16.62
N PHE A 19 -2.84 -2.35 -16.51
CA PHE A 19 -3.93 -2.34 -15.54
C PHE A 19 -4.93 -3.49 -15.77
N GLY A 20 -5.58 -3.93 -14.71
CA GLY A 20 -6.62 -4.98 -14.69
C GLY A 20 -6.11 -6.40 -14.98
N ARG A 21 -4.82 -6.59 -15.26
CA ARG A 21 -4.21 -7.92 -15.49
C ARG A 21 -3.03 -8.15 -14.56
N ALA A 22 -3.05 -9.30 -13.90
CA ALA A 22 -1.97 -9.83 -13.09
C ALA A 22 -1.61 -11.25 -13.56
N LYS A 23 -0.36 -11.70 -13.33
CA LYS A 23 0.06 -13.09 -13.63
C LYS A 23 -0.61 -14.10 -12.68
N SER A 24 -0.95 -13.66 -11.47
CA SER A 24 -1.59 -14.46 -10.43
C SER A 24 -2.89 -13.80 -9.94
N PRO A 25 -4.00 -13.86 -10.71
CA PRO A 25 -5.28 -13.28 -10.31
C PRO A 25 -5.83 -13.89 -9.01
N VAL A 26 -6.64 -13.12 -8.29
CA VAL A 26 -7.23 -13.51 -6.99
C VAL A 26 -8.74 -13.61 -7.11
N LYS A 27 -9.34 -14.70 -6.62
CA LYS A 27 -10.79 -14.81 -6.46
C LYS A 27 -11.17 -14.39 -5.05
N ALA A 28 -12.11 -13.48 -4.90
CA ALA A 28 -12.53 -12.97 -3.59
C ALA A 28 -14.02 -12.61 -3.59
N GLY A 29 -14.64 -12.66 -2.41
CA GLY A 29 -16.01 -12.21 -2.21
C GLY A 29 -17.06 -12.87 -3.10
N LEU A 30 -18.03 -12.06 -3.49
CA LEU A 30 -19.25 -12.44 -4.19
C LEU A 30 -19.01 -12.31 -5.70
N GLY A 31 -18.43 -13.35 -6.29
CA GLY A 31 -18.25 -13.48 -7.74
C GLY A 31 -17.17 -12.59 -8.37
N LEU A 32 -16.27 -12.01 -7.55
CA LEU A 32 -15.21 -11.12 -8.03
C LEU A 32 -13.88 -11.88 -8.29
N GLU A 33 -13.21 -11.52 -9.38
CA GLU A 33 -11.85 -11.94 -9.71
C GLU A 33 -10.97 -10.69 -9.98
N ILE A 34 -9.90 -10.52 -9.22
CA ILE A 34 -9.05 -9.32 -9.22
C ILE A 34 -7.78 -9.60 -10.01
N GLY A 35 -7.40 -8.70 -10.92
CA GLY A 35 -6.31 -8.90 -11.88
C GLY A 35 -6.67 -9.86 -13.03
N ALA A 36 -7.96 -10.14 -13.22
CA ALA A 36 -8.47 -11.14 -14.16
C ALA A 36 -8.94 -10.56 -15.52
N GLY A 37 -8.35 -9.45 -15.95
CA GLY A 37 -8.68 -8.79 -17.23
C GLY A 37 -9.66 -7.63 -17.11
N TYR A 38 -9.85 -7.08 -15.90
CA TYR A 38 -10.61 -5.87 -15.64
C TYR A 38 -10.15 -5.21 -14.32
N THR A 39 -10.23 -3.89 -14.27
CA THR A 39 -10.05 -3.09 -13.05
C THR A 39 -11.37 -2.95 -12.29
N THR A 40 -11.30 -2.83 -10.96
CA THR A 40 -12.47 -2.63 -10.09
C THR A 40 -12.21 -1.44 -9.15
N ALA A 41 -13.22 -0.62 -8.88
CA ALA A 41 -13.09 0.43 -7.87
C ALA A 41 -13.02 -0.18 -6.47
N GLU A 42 -12.14 0.35 -5.62
CA GLU A 42 -12.07 0.07 -4.18
C GLU A 42 -12.45 1.35 -3.44
N VAL A 43 -13.54 1.34 -2.69
CA VAL A 43 -14.09 2.54 -2.05
C VAL A 43 -13.73 2.51 -0.58
N ASN A 44 -13.01 3.54 -0.14
CA ASN A 44 -12.66 3.76 1.25
C ASN A 44 -13.48 4.91 1.86
N TYR A 45 -13.61 4.85 3.19
CA TYR A 45 -14.46 5.76 3.95
C TYR A 45 -14.05 5.80 5.42
N ALA A 46 -14.24 6.96 6.05
CA ALA A 46 -14.10 7.14 7.49
C ALA A 46 -15.47 7.46 8.10
N PRO A 47 -15.86 6.81 9.20
CA PRO A 47 -17.09 7.15 9.91
C PRO A 47 -16.95 8.54 10.56
N ARG A 48 -18.07 9.24 10.75
CA ARG A 48 -18.04 10.51 11.50
C ARG A 48 -17.57 10.28 12.94
N PRO A 49 -16.86 11.26 13.56
CA PRO A 49 -16.32 11.10 14.92
C PRO A 49 -17.34 10.61 15.96
N GLU A 50 -18.57 11.11 15.93
CA GLU A 50 -19.65 10.74 16.86
C GLU A 50 -20.14 9.29 16.71
N ALA A 51 -19.87 8.65 15.56
CA ALA A 51 -20.21 7.25 15.34
C ALA A 51 -19.27 6.30 16.09
N GLY A 52 -18.03 6.75 16.40
CA GLY A 52 -17.03 5.96 17.13
C GLY A 52 -17.26 5.84 18.64
N GLU A 53 -18.29 6.50 19.19
CA GLU A 53 -18.56 6.50 20.63
C GLU A 53 -19.03 5.16 21.17
N THR A 54 -19.82 4.41 20.39
CA THR A 54 -20.31 3.08 20.77
C THR A 54 -20.28 2.14 19.57
N LYS A 55 -20.18 0.85 19.85
CA LYS A 55 -20.22 -0.20 18.82
C LYS A 55 -21.47 -0.11 17.94
N GLU A 56 -22.63 0.12 18.53
CA GLU A 56 -23.91 0.15 17.82
C GLU A 56 -23.99 1.34 16.85
N LYS A 57 -23.52 2.52 17.27
CA LYS A 57 -23.45 3.69 16.38
C LYS A 57 -22.51 3.44 15.21
N LEU A 58 -21.37 2.82 15.49
CA LEU A 58 -20.37 2.50 14.48
C LEU A 58 -20.91 1.52 13.44
N VAL A 59 -21.58 0.45 13.88
CA VAL A 59 -22.24 -0.52 12.99
C VAL A 59 -23.31 0.15 12.13
N VAL A 60 -24.18 0.99 12.72
CA VAL A 60 -25.22 1.71 11.96
C VAL A 60 -24.62 2.64 10.91
N GLU A 61 -23.50 3.29 11.22
CA GLU A 61 -22.83 4.18 10.28
C GLU A 61 -22.26 3.41 9.08
N TYR A 62 -21.55 2.31 9.32
CA TYR A 62 -21.04 1.46 8.25
C TYR A 62 -22.14 0.77 7.44
N GLN A 63 -23.31 0.48 8.03
CA GLN A 63 -24.48 0.04 7.28
C GLN A 63 -24.97 1.09 6.29
N ARG A 64 -25.00 2.37 6.69
CA ARG A 64 -25.40 3.47 5.80
C ARG A 64 -24.41 3.65 4.65
N ILE A 65 -23.12 3.71 4.98
CA ILE A 65 -22.03 3.77 4.00
C ILE A 65 -22.18 2.66 2.96
N THR A 66 -22.34 1.41 3.42
CA THR A 66 -22.44 0.24 2.54
C THR A 66 -23.68 0.32 1.64
N LYS A 67 -24.85 0.65 2.21
CA LYS A 67 -26.09 0.82 1.43
C LYS A 67 -25.95 1.91 0.37
N ASP A 68 -25.35 3.04 0.73
CA ASP A 68 -25.18 4.17 -0.17
C ASP A 68 -24.27 3.82 -1.35
N ILE A 69 -23.14 3.16 -1.09
CA ILE A 69 -22.23 2.68 -2.14
C ILE A 69 -22.96 1.67 -3.03
N MET A 70 -23.51 0.60 -2.46
CA MET A 70 -24.15 -0.46 -3.25
C MET A 70 -25.33 0.06 -4.08
N ALA A 71 -26.16 0.94 -3.52
CA ALA A 71 -27.24 1.62 -4.23
C ALA A 71 -26.72 2.43 -5.42
N ARG A 72 -25.64 3.19 -5.22
CA ARG A 72 -25.02 3.99 -6.27
C ARG A 72 -24.50 3.11 -7.41
N MET A 73 -23.83 2.01 -7.07
CA MET A 73 -23.28 1.08 -8.05
C MET A 73 -24.35 0.55 -9.00
N VAL A 74 -25.48 0.09 -8.47
CA VAL A 74 -26.56 -0.48 -9.29
C VAL A 74 -27.35 0.58 -10.06
N GLN A 75 -27.55 1.77 -9.49
CA GLN A 75 -28.25 2.87 -10.17
C GLN A 75 -27.52 3.38 -11.42
N VAL A 76 -26.19 3.35 -11.40
CA VAL A 76 -25.35 3.81 -12.53
C VAL A 76 -24.91 2.63 -13.44
N GLY A 77 -25.18 1.39 -13.03
CA GLY A 77 -24.95 0.20 -13.84
C GLY A 77 -23.50 -0.29 -13.85
N PHE A 78 -22.77 -0.08 -12.75
CA PHE A 78 -21.40 -0.58 -12.63
C PHE A 78 -21.36 -2.06 -12.24
N PRO A 79 -20.44 -2.85 -12.83
CA PRO A 79 -20.48 -4.32 -12.71
C PRO A 79 -19.85 -4.87 -11.43
N SER A 80 -19.02 -4.08 -10.75
CA SER A 80 -18.27 -4.55 -9.60
C SER A 80 -17.75 -3.46 -8.68
N VAL A 81 -17.58 -3.76 -7.39
CA VAL A 81 -16.99 -2.84 -6.39
C VAL A 81 -16.28 -3.60 -5.27
N VAL A 82 -15.19 -3.07 -4.76
CA VAL A 82 -14.59 -3.47 -3.48
C VAL A 82 -14.88 -2.38 -2.47
N LEU A 83 -15.29 -2.75 -1.26
CA LEU A 83 -15.43 -1.82 -0.14
C LEU A 83 -14.28 -2.10 0.82
N GLU A 84 -13.53 -1.07 1.19
CA GLU A 84 -12.47 -1.20 2.19
C GLU A 84 -12.87 -0.45 3.46
N THR A 85 -12.84 -1.18 4.57
CA THR A 85 -13.05 -0.65 5.91
C THR A 85 -11.73 -0.60 6.66
N GLU A 86 -11.12 0.57 6.69
CA GLU A 86 -10.00 0.87 7.58
C GLU A 86 -10.50 0.99 9.02
N HIS A 87 -9.85 0.28 9.93
CA HIS A 87 -10.29 0.27 11.32
C HIS A 87 -9.92 1.59 11.99
N VAL A 88 -10.91 2.27 12.55
CA VAL A 88 -10.65 3.14 13.70
C VAL A 88 -10.08 2.30 14.85
N GLN A 89 -9.20 2.87 15.66
CA GLN A 89 -8.46 2.11 16.69
C GLN A 89 -9.35 1.25 17.61
N GLN A 90 -10.59 1.67 17.88
CA GLN A 90 -11.50 0.94 18.77
C GLN A 90 -11.92 -0.41 18.16
N MET A 91 -12.02 -0.51 16.83
CA MET A 91 -12.41 -1.74 16.13
C MET A 91 -11.33 -2.81 16.26
N THR A 92 -10.04 -2.43 16.19
CA THR A 92 -8.95 -3.38 16.37
C THR A 92 -8.72 -3.71 17.83
N ASN A 93 -8.78 -2.72 18.73
CA ASN A 93 -8.62 -2.97 20.17
C ASN A 93 -9.78 -3.77 20.79
N ASN A 94 -10.94 -3.83 20.11
CA ASN A 94 -12.09 -4.65 20.51
C ASN A 94 -12.51 -5.52 19.31
N PRO A 95 -11.89 -6.70 19.10
CA PRO A 95 -12.11 -7.53 17.91
C PRO A 95 -13.58 -7.76 17.51
N THR A 96 -14.48 -7.84 18.50
CA THR A 96 -15.93 -8.00 18.28
C THR A 96 -16.58 -6.81 17.58
N TRP A 97 -16.06 -5.60 17.74
CA TRP A 97 -16.57 -4.40 17.06
C TRP A 97 -16.28 -4.48 15.57
N GLY A 98 -15.03 -4.80 15.20
CA GLY A 98 -14.65 -5.02 13.81
C GLY A 98 -15.46 -6.14 13.16
N ALA A 99 -15.69 -7.24 13.89
CA ALA A 99 -16.51 -8.37 13.42
C ALA A 99 -17.97 -7.98 13.17
N GLU A 100 -18.62 -7.28 14.09
CA GLU A 100 -20.02 -6.87 13.91
C GLU A 100 -20.19 -5.88 12.75
N VAL A 101 -19.20 -5.00 12.53
CA VAL A 101 -19.15 -4.14 11.33
C VAL A 101 -19.01 -5.00 10.07
N ALA A 102 -18.03 -5.90 10.01
CA ALA A 102 -17.80 -6.77 8.86
C ALA A 102 -19.06 -7.55 8.48
N HIS A 103 -19.72 -8.14 9.47
CA HIS A 103 -20.96 -8.90 9.29
C HIS A 103 -22.08 -8.02 8.74
N ALA A 104 -22.30 -6.86 9.35
CA ALA A 104 -23.37 -5.95 8.92
C ALA A 104 -23.17 -5.44 7.49
N GLN A 105 -21.94 -5.14 7.09
CA GLN A 105 -21.62 -4.74 5.72
C GLN A 105 -21.80 -5.89 4.74
N LYS A 106 -21.26 -7.08 5.07
CA LYS A 106 -21.36 -8.26 4.23
C LYS A 106 -22.80 -8.67 3.94
N THR A 107 -23.68 -8.63 4.94
CA THR A 107 -25.12 -8.91 4.75
C THR A 107 -25.76 -8.00 3.70
N ILE A 108 -25.48 -6.69 3.73
CA ILE A 108 -25.99 -5.76 2.72
C ILE A 108 -25.39 -6.08 1.34
N MET A 109 -24.10 -6.39 1.28
CA MET A 109 -23.45 -6.74 0.02
C MET A 109 -24.02 -8.02 -0.60
N GLU A 110 -24.37 -9.01 0.22
CA GLU A 110 -25.05 -10.24 -0.19
C GLU A 110 -26.44 -9.94 -0.76
N GLU A 111 -27.25 -9.11 -0.09
CA GLU A 111 -28.58 -8.69 -0.59
C GLU A 111 -28.49 -8.07 -2.00
N TYR A 112 -27.55 -7.15 -2.22
CA TYR A 112 -27.36 -6.51 -3.53
C TYR A 112 -26.80 -7.48 -4.58
N HIS A 113 -25.92 -8.41 -4.18
CA HIS A 113 -25.42 -9.43 -5.08
C HIS A 113 -26.53 -10.38 -5.55
N GLU A 114 -27.38 -10.84 -4.63
CA GLU A 114 -28.51 -11.72 -4.94
C GLU A 114 -29.56 -11.04 -5.82
N GLU A 115 -29.88 -9.76 -5.54
CA GLU A 115 -30.90 -9.02 -6.29
C GLU A 115 -30.43 -8.57 -7.68
N TYR A 116 -29.19 -8.06 -7.79
CA TYR A 116 -28.71 -7.37 -9.00
C TYR A 116 -27.55 -8.09 -9.70
N GLY A 117 -26.92 -9.09 -9.08
CA GLY A 117 -25.75 -9.78 -9.62
C GLY A 117 -24.45 -8.96 -9.63
N ILE A 118 -24.40 -7.83 -8.94
CA ILE A 118 -23.18 -7.00 -8.83
C ILE A 118 -22.07 -7.79 -8.12
N LYS A 119 -20.86 -7.81 -8.71
CA LYS A 119 -19.73 -8.51 -8.09
C LYS A 119 -19.07 -7.65 -7.02
N CYS A 120 -18.81 -8.18 -5.84
CA CYS A 120 -18.17 -7.37 -4.81
C CYS A 120 -17.34 -8.16 -3.81
N ALA A 121 -16.43 -7.47 -3.13
CA ALA A 121 -15.63 -8.01 -2.03
C ALA A 121 -15.45 -6.96 -0.93
N LEU A 122 -15.31 -7.41 0.31
CA LEU A 122 -15.10 -6.57 1.48
C LEU A 122 -13.65 -6.73 1.96
N ARG A 123 -12.87 -5.65 1.97
CA ARG A 123 -11.57 -5.60 2.63
C ARG A 123 -11.73 -5.02 4.03
N HIS A 124 -11.12 -5.68 5.01
CA HIS A 124 -10.91 -5.09 6.32
C HIS A 124 -9.42 -4.88 6.56
N THR A 125 -9.09 -3.67 7.02
CA THR A 125 -7.73 -3.25 7.33
C THR A 125 -7.65 -2.93 8.83
N PRO A 126 -7.47 -3.94 9.71
CA PRO A 126 -7.17 -3.70 11.12
C PRO A 126 -5.96 -2.77 11.28
N GLY A 127 -6.05 -1.81 12.20
CA GLY A 127 -4.96 -0.89 12.49
C GLY A 127 -3.81 -1.60 13.21
N ASP A 128 -2.57 -1.19 12.96
CA ASP A 128 -1.45 -1.71 13.74
C ASP A 128 -1.46 -1.07 15.13
N VAL A 129 -2.11 -1.73 16.08
CA VAL A 129 -2.20 -1.24 17.46
C VAL A 129 -1.01 -1.65 18.32
N ARG A 130 0.03 -2.28 17.76
CA ARG A 130 1.21 -2.83 18.48
C ARG A 130 2.17 -1.74 18.95
N GLU A 131 1.65 -0.77 19.68
CA GLU A 131 2.36 0.34 20.31
C GLU A 131 1.73 0.69 21.65
N ASN A 132 2.42 1.50 22.44
CA ASN A 132 1.82 2.24 23.53
C ASN A 132 2.18 3.72 23.38
N LYS A 133 1.78 4.55 24.36
CA LYS A 133 2.05 5.99 24.35
C LYS A 133 3.54 6.37 24.25
N ASP A 134 4.44 5.46 24.59
CA ASP A 134 5.88 5.72 24.75
C ASP A 134 6.71 5.09 23.62
N PHE A 135 6.37 3.89 23.12
CA PHE A 135 7.13 3.16 22.10
C PHE A 135 6.34 2.01 21.45
N LEU A 136 6.86 1.51 20.31
CA LEU A 136 6.35 0.32 19.62
C LEU A 136 6.53 -0.96 20.46
N GLN A 137 5.61 -1.91 20.33
CA GLN A 137 5.55 -3.20 21.02
C GLN A 137 5.21 -4.35 20.04
N LEU A 138 5.97 -4.47 18.95
CA LEU A 138 5.65 -5.29 17.77
C LEU A 138 5.50 -6.80 18.06
N ARG A 139 6.12 -7.29 19.13
CA ARG A 139 6.13 -8.71 19.56
C ARG A 139 5.52 -8.94 20.95
N GLY A 140 4.92 -7.91 21.55
CA GLY A 140 4.31 -7.99 22.88
C GLY A 140 2.87 -8.50 22.86
N ASP A 141 2.15 -8.31 23.97
CA ASP A 141 0.77 -8.78 24.16
C ASP A 141 -0.20 -8.33 23.05
N LYS A 142 0.05 -7.13 22.49
CA LYS A 142 -0.78 -6.56 21.42
C LYS A 142 -0.67 -7.30 20.08
N TYR A 143 0.35 -8.13 19.87
CA TYR A 143 0.42 -8.99 18.69
C TYR A 143 -0.77 -9.96 18.64
N ASN A 144 -1.07 -10.61 19.78
CA ASN A 144 -2.20 -11.55 19.86
C ASN A 144 -3.53 -10.82 19.60
N LEU A 145 -3.70 -9.62 20.15
CA LEU A 145 -4.89 -8.80 19.91
C LEU A 145 -5.08 -8.46 18.43
N VAL A 146 -4.01 -8.10 17.71
CA VAL A 146 -4.08 -7.87 16.26
C VAL A 146 -4.50 -9.16 15.52
N MET A 147 -3.92 -10.32 15.88
CA MET A 147 -4.32 -11.60 15.29
C MET A 147 -5.78 -11.96 15.59
N GLU A 148 -6.27 -11.70 16.81
CA GLU A 148 -7.67 -11.88 17.20
C GLU A 148 -8.59 -10.96 16.39
N SER A 149 -8.19 -9.71 16.13
CA SER A 149 -8.95 -8.79 15.28
C SER A 149 -9.05 -9.30 13.84
N PHE A 150 -7.94 -9.77 13.26
CA PHE A 150 -7.95 -10.41 11.95
C PHE A 150 -8.84 -11.65 11.90
N GLU A 151 -8.75 -12.50 12.92
CA GLU A 151 -9.57 -13.71 13.01
C GLU A 151 -11.07 -13.37 13.06
N ALA A 152 -11.43 -12.38 13.87
CA ALA A 152 -12.80 -11.96 14.08
C ALA A 152 -13.42 -11.36 12.82
N VAL A 153 -12.72 -10.49 12.08
CA VAL A 153 -13.25 -9.91 10.83
C VAL A 153 -13.33 -10.94 9.70
N ALA A 154 -12.35 -11.85 9.61
CA ALA A 154 -12.33 -12.91 8.61
C ALA A 154 -13.49 -13.90 8.80
N GLU A 155 -13.83 -14.23 10.05
CA GLU A 155 -14.97 -15.10 10.36
C GLU A 155 -16.32 -14.40 10.12
N ALA A 156 -16.36 -13.07 10.23
CA ALA A 156 -17.59 -12.30 10.17
C ALA A 156 -17.98 -11.82 8.76
N GLY A 157 -17.10 -11.90 7.77
CA GLY A 157 -17.45 -11.59 6.37
C GLY A 157 -16.42 -10.83 5.56
N ALA A 158 -15.26 -10.47 6.14
CA ALA A 158 -14.18 -9.86 5.37
C ALA A 158 -13.56 -10.89 4.39
N ASP A 159 -13.42 -10.49 3.12
CA ASP A 159 -12.89 -11.33 2.04
C ASP A 159 -11.38 -11.12 1.83
N LEU A 160 -10.91 -9.91 2.11
CA LEU A 160 -9.53 -9.45 1.95
C LEU A 160 -9.02 -8.90 3.28
N LEU A 161 -7.83 -9.32 3.71
CA LEU A 161 -7.19 -8.87 4.95
C LEU A 161 -5.93 -8.06 4.65
N SER A 162 -5.85 -6.85 5.19
CA SER A 162 -4.73 -5.92 5.04
C SER A 162 -4.34 -5.27 6.37
N ILE A 163 -3.18 -4.61 6.41
CA ILE A 163 -2.74 -3.76 7.53
C ILE A 163 -1.70 -2.77 7.02
N GLU A 164 -1.57 -1.62 7.68
CA GLU A 164 -0.48 -0.68 7.49
C GLU A 164 0.49 -0.81 8.67
N SER A 165 1.48 -1.70 8.53
CA SER A 165 2.32 -2.09 9.65
C SER A 165 3.40 -1.05 9.98
N MET A 166 3.82 -0.99 11.25
CA MET A 166 4.69 0.09 11.77
C MET A 166 6.16 -0.29 11.94
N GLY A 167 6.59 -1.47 11.49
CA GLY A 167 7.98 -1.92 11.63
C GLY A 167 9.00 -0.88 11.14
N GLY A 168 9.87 -0.42 12.03
CA GLY A 168 10.94 0.54 11.77
C GLY A 168 10.52 2.01 11.82
N LYS A 169 9.24 2.33 12.05
CA LYS A 169 8.70 3.70 12.05
C LYS A 169 9.47 4.64 12.98
N GLU A 170 9.81 4.20 14.18
CA GLU A 170 10.49 5.00 15.20
C GLU A 170 11.91 5.43 14.80
N VAL A 171 12.62 4.63 14.01
CA VAL A 171 13.93 5.00 13.44
C VAL A 171 13.73 5.84 12.18
N PHE A 172 12.72 5.52 11.38
CA PHE A 172 12.38 6.29 10.19
C PHE A 172 12.02 7.75 10.53
N ASP A 173 11.15 7.99 11.52
CA ASP A 173 10.75 9.32 11.97
C ASP A 173 11.96 10.17 12.39
N TYR A 174 12.96 9.54 13.02
CA TYR A 174 14.22 10.19 13.34
C TYR A 174 15.04 10.52 12.08
N ALA A 175 15.17 9.56 11.17
CA ALA A 175 16.05 9.62 10.01
C ALA A 175 15.55 10.59 8.93
N VAL A 176 14.25 10.57 8.62
CA VAL A 176 13.64 11.39 7.56
C VAL A 176 13.80 12.88 7.84
N LEU A 177 13.66 13.29 9.11
CA LEU A 177 13.84 14.68 9.54
C LEU A 177 15.30 15.16 9.52
N ARG A 178 16.26 14.26 9.27
CA ARG A 178 17.70 14.53 9.31
C ARG A 178 18.41 14.28 7.98
N ASN A 179 17.66 13.91 6.93
CA ASN A 179 18.22 13.46 5.66
C ASN A 179 19.24 12.31 5.87
N ASP A 180 19.00 11.43 6.84
CA ASP A 180 19.86 10.27 7.16
C ASP A 180 19.47 9.09 6.26
N VAL A 181 20.08 9.00 5.08
CA VAL A 181 19.76 7.96 4.09
C VAL A 181 20.10 6.55 4.59
N PRO A 182 21.25 6.29 5.24
CA PRO A 182 21.50 5.02 5.91
C PRO A 182 20.42 4.66 6.94
N GLY A 183 19.91 5.64 7.69
CA GLY A 183 18.82 5.45 8.65
C GLY A 183 17.50 5.09 8.01
N MET A 184 17.13 5.75 6.91
CA MET A 184 15.96 5.39 6.12
C MET A 184 16.07 3.97 5.56
N LEU A 185 17.27 3.60 5.05
CA LEU A 185 17.54 2.25 4.55
C LEU A 185 17.41 1.18 5.66
N TYR A 186 17.98 1.43 6.83
CA TYR A 186 17.89 0.52 7.96
C TYR A 186 16.44 0.39 8.47
N ALA A 187 15.75 1.51 8.63
CA ALA A 187 14.38 1.55 9.14
C ALA A 187 13.38 0.84 8.21
N ILE A 188 13.39 1.16 6.92
CA ILE A 188 12.42 0.61 5.97
C ILE A 188 12.91 -0.76 5.48
N GLY A 189 14.11 -0.82 4.91
CA GLY A 189 14.63 -1.98 4.21
C GLY A 189 15.01 -3.15 5.11
N CYS A 190 15.43 -2.89 6.35
CA CYS A 190 15.83 -3.94 7.29
C CYS A 190 14.77 -4.18 8.37
N LEU A 191 14.54 -3.21 9.26
CA LEU A 191 13.61 -3.35 10.37
C LEU A 191 12.16 -3.59 9.90
N GLY A 192 11.71 -2.80 8.92
CA GLY A 192 10.42 -2.99 8.26
C GLY A 192 10.29 -4.38 7.64
N SER A 193 11.28 -4.84 6.85
CA SER A 193 11.26 -6.20 6.28
C SER A 193 11.19 -7.30 7.35
N MET A 194 11.89 -7.15 8.47
CA MET A 194 11.90 -8.13 9.57
C MET A 194 10.54 -8.22 10.29
N ASP A 195 9.89 -7.08 10.54
CA ASP A 195 8.53 -7.07 11.10
C ASP A 195 7.51 -7.60 10.09
N MET A 196 7.62 -7.19 8.82
CA MET A 196 6.77 -7.67 7.73
C MET A 196 6.78 -9.20 7.63
N GLU A 197 7.97 -9.83 7.64
CA GLU A 197 8.08 -11.29 7.61
C GLU A 197 7.38 -11.95 8.81
N TYR A 198 7.56 -11.40 10.01
CA TYR A 198 6.97 -11.94 11.23
C TYR A 198 5.44 -11.80 11.25
N LEU A 199 4.95 -10.59 10.99
CA LEU A 199 3.53 -10.26 11.04
C LEU A 199 2.73 -10.99 9.96
N TRP A 200 3.22 -10.98 8.71
CA TRP A 200 2.49 -11.58 7.59
C TRP A 200 2.43 -13.10 7.64
N GLN A 201 3.38 -13.78 8.28
CA GLN A 201 3.24 -15.20 8.58
C GLN A 201 2.02 -15.49 9.46
N GLY A 202 1.73 -14.60 10.43
CA GLY A 202 0.55 -14.66 11.28
C GLY A 202 -0.74 -14.40 10.50
N ILE A 203 -0.80 -13.28 9.78
CA ILE A 203 -1.98 -12.88 8.98
C ILE A 203 -2.31 -13.93 7.91
N ALA A 204 -1.30 -14.40 7.16
CA ALA A 204 -1.51 -15.40 6.13
C ALA A 204 -1.98 -16.75 6.71
N LYS A 205 -1.56 -17.10 7.93
CA LYS A 205 -2.08 -18.28 8.63
C LYS A 205 -3.56 -18.11 8.99
N VAL A 206 -3.95 -16.97 9.55
CA VAL A 206 -5.36 -16.66 9.85
C VAL A 206 -6.20 -16.72 8.57
N ALA A 207 -5.76 -16.04 7.51
CA ALA A 207 -6.45 -16.02 6.23
C ALA A 207 -6.63 -17.43 5.65
N GLN A 208 -5.59 -18.27 5.72
CA GLN A 208 -5.67 -19.67 5.29
C GLN A 208 -6.68 -20.47 6.13
N GLN A 209 -6.68 -20.30 7.45
CA GLN A 209 -7.59 -21.02 8.36
C GLN A 209 -9.05 -20.62 8.16
N LYS A 210 -9.31 -19.36 7.82
CA LYS A 210 -10.65 -18.82 7.58
C LYS A 210 -11.06 -18.84 6.10
N ASN A 211 -10.20 -19.33 5.21
CA ASN A 211 -10.43 -19.39 3.77
C ASN A 211 -10.76 -18.01 3.14
N VAL A 212 -10.05 -16.98 3.58
CA VAL A 212 -10.09 -15.62 3.03
C VAL A 212 -8.74 -15.24 2.42
N THR A 213 -8.65 -14.11 1.74
CA THR A 213 -7.42 -13.72 1.06
C THR A 213 -6.52 -12.88 1.97
N PRO A 214 -5.25 -13.29 2.22
CA PRO A 214 -4.26 -12.40 2.78
C PRO A 214 -3.81 -11.41 1.70
N ALA A 215 -4.35 -10.20 1.71
CA ALA A 215 -4.25 -9.26 0.59
C ALA A 215 -2.85 -8.64 0.50
N GLY A 216 -2.53 -7.66 1.35
CA GLY A 216 -1.21 -7.05 1.37
C GLY A 216 -1.10 -5.89 2.36
N ASP A 217 0.12 -5.36 2.45
CA ASP A 217 0.52 -4.24 3.31
C ASP A 217 0.89 -3.02 2.46
N THR A 218 1.37 -1.98 3.13
CA THR A 218 1.83 -0.71 2.57
C THR A 218 2.93 -0.13 3.45
N ASP A 219 3.90 0.55 2.86
CA ASP A 219 4.84 1.37 3.62
C ASP A 219 4.30 2.77 3.95
N CYS A 220 2.99 2.88 4.24
CA CYS A 220 2.33 4.15 4.53
C CYS A 220 2.98 4.90 5.71
N ALA A 221 3.26 4.16 6.79
CA ALA A 221 3.88 4.71 7.99
C ALA A 221 5.25 5.38 7.75
N GLN A 222 5.96 5.02 6.67
CA GLN A 222 7.31 5.48 6.37
C GLN A 222 7.36 6.22 5.01
N ALA A 223 7.20 5.53 3.88
CA ALA A 223 7.27 6.15 2.56
C ALA A 223 6.15 7.17 2.26
N ASN A 224 4.90 6.96 2.71
CA ASN A 224 3.86 8.01 2.57
C ASN A 224 4.17 9.19 3.47
N THR A 225 4.64 8.96 4.70
CA THR A 225 5.15 10.04 5.57
C THR A 225 6.25 10.84 4.87
N ALA A 226 7.22 10.20 4.20
CA ALA A 226 8.24 10.92 3.42
C ALA A 226 7.61 11.77 2.29
N MET A 227 6.67 11.21 1.54
CA MET A 227 5.92 11.89 0.48
C MET A 227 5.16 13.12 1.03
N PHE A 228 4.49 13.00 2.18
CA PHE A 228 3.74 14.10 2.78
C PHE A 228 4.63 15.17 3.40
N ILE A 229 5.78 14.80 3.97
CA ILE A 229 6.77 15.80 4.42
C ILE A 229 7.33 16.53 3.20
N ALA A 230 7.62 15.83 2.10
CA ALA A 230 8.05 16.45 0.85
C ALA A 230 7.00 17.44 0.32
N GLY A 231 5.73 17.03 0.29
CA GLY A 231 4.59 17.90 0.02
C GLY A 231 4.45 18.25 -1.47
N GLY A 232 3.98 19.47 -1.74
CA GLY A 232 3.86 20.00 -3.09
C GLY A 232 5.19 20.55 -3.63
N LEU A 233 5.26 20.77 -4.94
CA LEU A 233 6.49 21.20 -5.65
C LEU A 233 7.16 22.50 -5.13
N LEU A 234 6.47 23.28 -4.29
CA LEU A 234 6.97 24.52 -3.71
C LEU A 234 7.47 24.37 -2.26
N ASP A 235 7.19 23.22 -1.64
CA ASP A 235 7.56 22.91 -0.27
C ASP A 235 9.06 22.61 -0.16
N LYS A 236 9.57 22.70 1.07
CA LYS A 236 11.03 22.66 1.36
C LYS A 236 11.38 21.82 2.58
N ASN A 237 10.44 21.03 3.09
CA ASN A 237 10.65 20.27 4.32
C ASN A 237 11.45 18.97 4.08
N LEU A 238 11.28 18.35 2.90
CA LEU A 238 12.09 17.21 2.45
C LEU A 238 12.29 17.31 0.94
N ALA A 239 13.49 16.99 0.45
CA ALA A 239 13.71 16.92 -1.00
C ALA A 239 12.94 15.74 -1.60
N HIS A 240 12.23 15.96 -2.70
CA HIS A 240 11.42 14.93 -3.35
C HIS A 240 12.28 13.75 -3.84
N THR A 241 13.56 14.00 -4.15
CA THR A 241 14.56 12.96 -4.44
C THR A 241 14.86 12.04 -3.25
N LEU A 242 14.70 12.50 -2.00
CA LEU A 242 14.83 11.63 -0.82
C LEU A 242 13.53 10.86 -0.55
N ALA A 243 12.37 11.48 -0.78
CA ALA A 243 11.07 10.81 -0.67
C ALA A 243 10.98 9.61 -1.63
N ILE A 244 11.43 9.77 -2.88
CA ILE A 244 11.43 8.65 -3.84
C ILE A 244 12.47 7.58 -3.51
N ILE A 245 13.60 7.92 -2.88
CA ILE A 245 14.53 6.92 -2.36
C ILE A 245 13.83 6.07 -1.28
N ALA A 246 13.15 6.71 -0.31
CA ALA A 246 12.36 6.00 0.70
C ALA A 246 11.32 5.06 0.06
N ARG A 247 10.59 5.54 -0.95
CA ARG A 247 9.62 4.71 -1.72
C ARG A 247 10.25 3.53 -2.44
N THR A 248 11.45 3.67 -3.00
CA THR A 248 12.12 2.52 -3.64
C THR A 248 12.61 1.47 -2.64
N ILE A 249 13.03 1.91 -1.45
CA ILE A 249 13.36 1.00 -0.33
C ILE A 249 12.10 0.29 0.14
N ALA A 250 10.97 1.01 0.22
CA ALA A 250 9.66 0.47 0.56
C ALA A 250 9.24 -0.69 -0.36
N GLY A 251 9.55 -0.63 -1.66
CA GLY A 251 9.29 -1.73 -2.60
C GLY A 251 9.89 -3.07 -2.15
N ALA A 252 11.08 -3.06 -1.54
CA ALA A 252 11.71 -4.25 -0.99
C ALA A 252 11.11 -4.70 0.36
N ARG A 253 10.68 -3.74 1.19
CA ARG A 253 10.00 -3.96 2.48
C ARG A 253 8.62 -4.57 2.29
N THR A 254 7.79 -3.94 1.46
CA THR A 254 6.42 -4.38 1.16
C THR A 254 6.41 -5.76 0.47
N LEU A 255 7.41 -6.06 -0.38
CA LEU A 255 7.60 -7.38 -0.97
C LEU A 255 7.73 -8.51 0.08
N ALA A 256 8.30 -8.22 1.25
CA ALA A 256 8.49 -9.22 2.31
C ALA A 256 7.18 -9.83 2.82
N GLY A 257 6.07 -9.09 2.77
CA GLY A 257 4.74 -9.61 3.12
C GLY A 257 4.25 -10.68 2.15
N TYR A 258 4.53 -10.50 0.85
CA TYR A 258 4.20 -11.47 -0.20
C TYR A 258 5.10 -12.71 -0.13
N GLU A 259 6.37 -12.54 0.26
CA GLU A 259 7.29 -13.65 0.56
C GLU A 259 6.81 -14.46 1.77
N ALA A 260 6.09 -13.82 2.71
CA ALA A 260 5.55 -14.41 3.93
C ALA A 260 4.12 -14.97 3.79
N GLY A 261 3.45 -14.75 2.67
CA GLY A 261 2.18 -15.42 2.33
C GLY A 261 1.06 -14.52 1.81
N ALA A 262 1.26 -13.20 1.70
CA ALA A 262 0.31 -12.32 1.03
C ALA A 262 0.15 -12.68 -0.46
N LYS A 263 -1.03 -12.44 -1.02
CA LYS A 263 -1.41 -12.87 -2.39
C LYS A 263 -1.94 -11.74 -3.27
N GLY A 264 -2.04 -10.53 -2.73
CA GLY A 264 -2.72 -9.40 -3.34
C GLY A 264 -4.25 -9.47 -3.18
N PRO A 265 -4.98 -8.40 -3.53
CA PRO A 265 -4.43 -7.12 -3.95
C PRO A 265 -3.67 -6.42 -2.81
N GLY A 266 -2.54 -5.76 -3.12
CA GLY A 266 -1.86 -4.86 -2.17
C GLY A 266 -2.74 -3.68 -1.74
N LYS A 267 -2.36 -2.97 -0.67
CA LYS A 267 -3.07 -1.77 -0.19
C LYS A 267 -2.91 -0.59 -1.16
N ASP A 268 -3.96 0.19 -1.31
CA ASP A 268 -4.08 1.34 -2.21
C ASP A 268 -3.00 2.41 -2.01
N CYS A 269 -2.76 2.80 -0.77
CA CYS A 269 -1.76 3.81 -0.41
C CYS A 269 -0.31 3.32 -0.57
N GLY A 270 -0.11 2.05 -0.94
CA GLY A 270 1.19 1.48 -1.28
C GLY A 270 1.64 1.85 -2.68
N TYR A 271 2.09 3.08 -2.92
CA TYR A 271 2.57 3.52 -4.24
C TYR A 271 3.74 2.66 -4.78
N GLU A 272 4.51 2.01 -3.89
CA GLU A 272 5.56 1.06 -4.26
C GLU A 272 5.02 -0.24 -4.86
N ASN A 273 3.71 -0.48 -4.80
CA ASN A 273 3.05 -1.65 -5.37
C ASN A 273 3.36 -1.87 -6.85
N ILE A 274 3.72 -0.84 -7.61
CA ILE A 274 4.13 -1.00 -9.01
C ILE A 274 5.43 -1.82 -9.13
N ILE A 275 6.37 -1.62 -8.20
CA ILE A 275 7.61 -2.39 -8.09
C ILE A 275 7.26 -3.82 -7.64
N VAL A 276 6.41 -3.93 -6.61
CA VAL A 276 6.01 -5.24 -6.07
C VAL A 276 5.27 -6.06 -7.13
N LYS A 277 4.34 -5.47 -7.89
CA LYS A 277 3.61 -6.12 -8.99
C LYS A 277 4.57 -6.64 -10.06
N ALA A 278 5.57 -5.85 -10.44
CA ALA A 278 6.58 -6.28 -11.42
C ALA A 278 7.33 -7.55 -10.98
N ILE A 279 7.59 -7.68 -9.68
CA ILE A 279 8.30 -8.82 -9.09
C ILE A 279 7.37 -10.01 -8.88
N SER A 280 6.24 -9.80 -8.20
CA SER A 280 5.37 -10.88 -7.71
C SER A 280 4.36 -11.37 -8.77
N GLY A 281 4.00 -10.50 -9.72
CA GLY A 281 2.92 -10.77 -10.67
C GLY A 281 1.53 -10.80 -10.05
N MET A 282 1.39 -10.42 -8.78
CA MET A 282 0.12 -10.39 -8.04
C MET A 282 -0.63 -9.07 -8.29
N PRO A 283 -1.97 -9.05 -8.11
CA PRO A 283 -2.73 -7.83 -8.27
C PRO A 283 -2.39 -6.81 -7.18
N MET A 284 -2.63 -5.53 -7.47
CA MET A 284 -2.40 -4.42 -6.54
C MET A 284 -3.52 -3.38 -6.61
N ALA A 285 -3.87 -2.80 -5.47
CA ALA A 285 -4.62 -1.57 -5.41
C ALA A 285 -3.68 -0.36 -5.53
N PHE A 286 -4.23 0.74 -6.05
CA PHE A 286 -3.56 2.04 -6.12
C PHE A 286 -4.60 3.15 -5.97
N GLU A 287 -4.10 4.34 -5.65
CA GLU A 287 -4.84 5.59 -5.51
C GLU A 287 -4.07 6.74 -6.20
N GLY A 288 -4.68 7.91 -6.39
CA GLY A 288 -4.03 9.06 -7.02
C GLY A 288 -5.03 10.17 -7.33
N LYS A 289 -5.29 10.46 -8.62
CA LYS A 289 -6.14 11.62 -8.98
C LYS A 289 -7.57 11.57 -8.41
N THR A 290 -8.06 10.40 -8.03
CA THR A 290 -9.42 10.19 -7.50
C THR A 290 -9.40 9.84 -6.00
N SER A 291 -8.25 10.02 -5.34
CA SER A 291 -8.09 10.03 -3.87
C SER A 291 -7.76 11.42 -3.32
N THR A 292 -8.01 12.48 -4.11
CA THR A 292 -7.81 13.88 -3.68
C THR A 292 -8.65 14.29 -2.47
N CYS A 293 -9.68 13.50 -2.12
CA CYS A 293 -10.41 13.66 -0.87
C CYS A 293 -9.58 13.40 0.39
N ALA A 294 -8.56 12.54 0.29
CA ALA A 294 -7.64 12.25 1.38
C ALA A 294 -6.44 13.20 1.35
N HIS A 295 -5.75 13.30 0.21
CA HIS A 295 -4.56 14.13 0.08
C HIS A 295 -4.22 14.43 -1.38
N SER A 296 -3.34 15.42 -1.58
CA SER A 296 -2.71 15.67 -2.88
C SER A 296 -1.52 14.71 -3.08
N ASP A 297 -1.21 14.41 -4.34
CA ASP A 297 0.00 13.70 -4.78
C ASP A 297 0.56 14.32 -6.08
N VAL A 298 1.65 13.77 -6.61
CA VAL A 298 2.33 14.23 -7.84
C VAL A 298 2.40 13.16 -8.94
N MET A 299 1.54 12.14 -8.88
CA MET A 299 1.48 10.99 -9.80
C MET A 299 0.05 10.51 -10.09
N GLY A 300 -0.93 11.41 -10.01
CA GLY A 300 -2.35 11.06 -9.96
C GLY A 300 -2.88 10.19 -11.10
N ASN A 301 -2.40 10.37 -12.34
CA ASN A 301 -2.75 9.48 -13.47
C ASN A 301 -1.74 8.35 -13.60
N LEU A 302 -0.43 8.63 -13.47
CA LEU A 302 0.62 7.65 -13.73
C LEU A 302 0.41 6.37 -12.94
N ILE A 303 -0.02 6.45 -11.71
CA ILE A 303 -0.15 5.30 -10.83
C ILE A 303 -1.29 4.35 -11.25
N MET A 304 -2.23 4.80 -12.09
CA MET A 304 -3.23 3.94 -12.73
C MET A 304 -2.62 2.98 -13.77
N GLN A 305 -1.41 3.24 -14.28
CA GLN A 305 -0.77 2.52 -15.40
C GLN A 305 -0.87 0.99 -15.29
N CYS A 306 -0.81 0.43 -14.07
CA CYS A 306 -0.88 -1.01 -13.85
C CYS A 306 -1.75 -1.39 -12.65
N CYS A 307 -2.76 -0.59 -12.29
CA CYS A 307 -3.63 -0.90 -11.17
C CYS A 307 -4.58 -2.07 -11.45
N ASP A 308 -4.97 -2.84 -10.43
CA ASP A 308 -6.02 -3.84 -10.52
C ASP A 308 -7.26 -3.40 -9.73
N LEU A 309 -7.03 -2.75 -8.59
CA LEU A 309 -8.04 -1.95 -7.89
C LEU A 309 -7.69 -0.46 -7.93
N TRP A 310 -8.70 0.41 -7.97
CA TRP A 310 -8.55 1.86 -8.00
C TRP A 310 -9.31 2.52 -6.85
N SER A 311 -8.59 3.23 -5.98
CA SER A 311 -9.09 3.70 -4.68
C SER A 311 -9.11 5.22 -4.53
N ASN A 312 -9.99 5.68 -3.63
CA ASN A 312 -10.08 7.06 -3.16
C ASN A 312 -9.32 7.31 -1.83
N GLU A 313 -8.52 6.36 -1.35
CA GLU A 313 -7.78 6.38 -0.06
C GLU A 313 -8.68 6.50 1.16
N SER A 314 -9.32 7.66 1.38
CA SER A 314 -10.25 7.86 2.48
C SER A 314 -11.11 9.11 2.25
N VAL A 315 -12.33 9.10 2.78
CA VAL A 315 -13.21 10.27 2.83
C VAL A 315 -14.16 10.15 4.02
N GLU A 316 -14.33 11.23 4.78
CA GLU A 316 -15.33 11.25 5.85
C GLU A 316 -16.74 11.05 5.25
N TYR A 317 -17.56 10.22 5.89
CA TYR A 317 -18.95 10.01 5.49
C TYR A 317 -19.84 11.21 5.86
N HIS A 318 -20.22 12.02 4.87
CA HIS A 318 -21.19 13.11 5.02
C HIS A 318 -21.94 13.36 3.70
N ALA A 319 -22.81 14.38 3.70
CA ALA A 319 -23.62 14.73 2.53
C ALA A 319 -22.93 15.78 1.65
N GLU A 320 -23.04 15.59 0.35
CA GLU A 320 -22.65 16.50 -0.73
C GLU A 320 -23.88 16.86 -1.58
N PHE A 321 -23.75 17.82 -2.49
CA PHE A 321 -24.86 18.12 -3.42
C PHE A 321 -25.23 16.92 -4.31
N GLY A 322 -24.26 16.05 -4.63
CA GLY A 322 -24.44 14.90 -5.53
C GLY A 322 -24.93 13.61 -4.86
N GLY A 323 -25.16 13.61 -3.55
CA GLY A 323 -25.41 12.41 -2.74
C GLY A 323 -24.51 12.38 -1.51
N THR A 324 -24.27 11.21 -0.92
CA THR A 324 -23.25 11.11 0.14
C THR A 324 -21.84 11.05 -0.44
N THR A 325 -20.83 11.42 0.34
CA THR A 325 -19.42 11.47 -0.11
C THR A 325 -18.98 10.16 -0.75
N VAL A 326 -19.32 9.03 -0.13
CA VAL A 326 -19.00 7.70 -0.64
C VAL A 326 -19.69 7.37 -1.96
N GLN A 327 -20.84 7.97 -2.27
CA GLN A 327 -21.48 7.84 -3.58
C GLN A 327 -20.74 8.65 -4.65
N CYS A 328 -20.35 9.88 -4.34
CA CYS A 328 -19.65 10.75 -5.28
C CYS A 328 -18.30 10.16 -5.70
N TRP A 329 -17.51 9.67 -4.74
CA TRP A 329 -16.20 9.08 -5.02
C TRP A 329 -16.30 7.69 -5.62
N SER A 330 -17.20 6.82 -5.15
CA SER A 330 -17.41 5.50 -5.77
C SER A 330 -17.84 5.62 -7.23
N GLU A 331 -18.74 6.56 -7.57
CA GLU A 331 -19.14 6.80 -8.96
C GLU A 331 -17.94 7.24 -9.83
N SER A 332 -17.11 8.16 -9.32
CA SER A 332 -15.92 8.66 -10.03
C SER A 332 -14.87 7.57 -10.27
N LEU A 333 -14.53 6.79 -9.24
CA LEU A 333 -13.61 5.66 -9.34
C LEU A 333 -14.08 4.62 -10.36
N ASN A 334 -15.39 4.38 -10.41
CA ASN A 334 -15.94 3.40 -11.33
C ASN A 334 -15.94 3.88 -12.79
N TYR A 335 -16.09 5.18 -13.03
CA TYR A 335 -15.88 5.72 -14.37
C TYR A 335 -14.42 5.62 -14.83
N ASP A 336 -13.45 5.85 -13.94
CA ASP A 336 -12.03 5.59 -14.23
C ASP A 336 -11.80 4.12 -14.59
N CYS A 337 -12.35 3.19 -13.80
CA CYS A 337 -12.31 1.77 -14.10
C CYS A 337 -13.03 1.41 -15.40
N ALA A 338 -14.16 2.04 -15.72
CA ALA A 338 -14.89 1.80 -16.96
C ALA A 338 -14.07 2.21 -18.19
N LEU A 339 -13.31 3.30 -18.11
CA LEU A 339 -12.39 3.71 -19.17
C LEU A 339 -11.26 2.69 -19.37
N MET A 340 -10.60 2.27 -18.28
CA MET A 340 -9.56 1.23 -18.32
C MET A 340 -10.11 -0.09 -18.87
N ASN A 341 -11.28 -0.52 -18.42
CA ASN A 341 -11.94 -1.73 -18.89
C ASN A 341 -12.33 -1.67 -20.37
N THR A 342 -12.71 -0.48 -20.86
CA THR A 342 -12.98 -0.26 -22.29
C THR A 342 -11.69 -0.36 -23.12
N ALA A 343 -10.58 0.18 -22.62
CA ALA A 343 -9.28 0.03 -23.26
C ALA A 343 -8.84 -1.44 -23.34
N LEU A 344 -9.01 -2.22 -22.26
CA LEU A 344 -8.75 -3.67 -22.23
C LEU A 344 -9.59 -4.45 -23.24
N LYS A 345 -10.87 -4.15 -23.36
CA LYS A 345 -11.79 -4.83 -24.30
C LYS A 345 -11.52 -4.49 -25.76
N SER A 346 -11.00 -3.30 -26.03
CA SER A 346 -10.73 -2.80 -27.38
C SER A 346 -9.30 -3.07 -27.86
N GLY A 347 -8.42 -3.62 -27.02
CA GLY A 347 -7.01 -3.85 -27.34
C GLY A 347 -6.15 -2.57 -27.28
N ASN A 348 -6.64 -1.50 -26.65
CA ASN A 348 -5.95 -0.21 -26.52
C ASN A 348 -5.35 0.01 -25.13
N GLU A 349 -5.31 -1.02 -24.28
CA GLU A 349 -4.85 -0.91 -22.89
C GLU A 349 -3.44 -0.35 -22.78
N LYS A 350 -2.52 -0.74 -23.68
CA LYS A 350 -1.13 -0.27 -23.66
C LYS A 350 -1.01 1.21 -24.00
N ILE A 351 -1.80 1.69 -24.97
CA ILE A 351 -1.84 3.11 -25.34
C ILE A 351 -2.34 3.94 -24.16
N LEU A 352 -3.45 3.52 -23.52
CA LEU A 352 -3.96 4.23 -22.35
C LEU A 352 -2.96 4.18 -21.18
N ARG A 353 -2.36 3.02 -20.91
CA ARG A 353 -1.31 2.82 -19.88
C ARG A 353 -0.12 3.77 -20.10
N ASP A 354 0.33 3.91 -21.34
CA ASP A 354 1.43 4.81 -21.68
C ASP A 354 1.02 6.28 -21.58
N LEU A 355 -0.21 6.66 -21.92
CA LEU A 355 -0.71 8.03 -21.75
C LEU A 355 -0.83 8.42 -20.28
N LEU A 356 -1.35 7.53 -19.44
CA LEU A 356 -1.44 7.71 -17.99
C LEU A 356 -0.05 7.91 -17.39
N MET A 357 0.91 7.03 -17.74
CA MET A 357 2.30 7.16 -17.30
C MET A 357 2.93 8.47 -17.80
N ALA A 358 2.81 8.78 -19.09
CA ALA A 358 3.43 9.94 -19.70
C ALA A 358 2.90 11.27 -19.14
N SER A 359 1.66 11.33 -18.64
CA SER A 359 1.08 12.57 -18.13
C SER A 359 1.77 13.08 -16.87
N ASP A 360 2.34 12.20 -16.05
CA ASP A 360 3.02 12.60 -14.81
C ASP A 360 4.50 12.22 -14.76
N ARG A 361 5.03 11.45 -15.72
CA ARG A 361 6.43 10.97 -15.70
C ARG A 361 7.46 12.06 -15.35
N PHE A 362 7.26 13.27 -15.86
CA PHE A 362 8.19 14.38 -15.67
C PHE A 362 7.70 15.44 -14.68
N ARG A 363 6.62 15.16 -13.94
CA ARG A 363 6.07 16.06 -12.93
C ARG A 363 6.99 16.17 -11.72
N ASP A 364 7.60 15.05 -11.32
CA ASP A 364 8.37 14.94 -10.09
C ASP A 364 9.36 13.75 -10.13
N PRO A 365 10.47 13.76 -9.38
CA PRO A 365 11.29 12.57 -9.18
C PRO A 365 10.50 11.34 -8.69
N GLN A 366 9.48 11.54 -7.85
CA GLN A 366 8.63 10.47 -7.33
C GLN A 366 7.86 9.76 -8.46
N SER A 367 7.19 10.54 -9.31
CA SER A 367 6.45 10.00 -10.45
C SER A 367 7.39 9.38 -11.50
N TYR A 368 8.57 9.99 -11.72
CA TYR A 368 9.55 9.50 -12.69
C TYR A 368 9.98 8.06 -12.41
N ILE A 369 10.29 7.75 -11.16
CA ILE A 369 10.74 6.41 -10.76
C ILE A 369 9.59 5.40 -10.70
N LEU A 370 8.38 5.84 -10.33
CA LEU A 370 7.21 4.96 -10.29
C LEU A 370 6.63 4.67 -11.68
N ALA A 371 7.07 5.35 -12.75
CA ALA A 371 6.74 4.95 -14.12
C ALA A 371 7.07 3.46 -14.34
N TYR A 372 6.16 2.69 -14.94
CA TYR A 372 6.20 1.20 -14.92
C TYR A 372 7.51 0.61 -15.45
N ASP A 373 8.16 1.28 -16.40
CA ASP A 373 9.45 0.89 -16.97
C ASP A 373 10.63 1.13 -16.01
N ASN A 374 10.60 2.22 -15.25
CA ASN A 374 11.58 2.51 -14.21
C ASN A 374 11.35 1.65 -12.96
N ALA A 375 10.09 1.50 -12.54
CA ALA A 375 9.71 0.60 -11.43
C ALA A 375 10.13 -0.86 -11.70
N TYR A 376 10.01 -1.33 -12.94
CA TYR A 376 10.50 -2.65 -13.35
C TYR A 376 12.02 -2.80 -13.14
N LYS A 377 12.82 -1.78 -13.51
CA LYS A 377 14.28 -1.79 -13.30
C LYS A 377 14.66 -1.79 -11.81
N VAL A 378 13.95 -1.03 -10.99
CA VAL A 378 14.10 -1.10 -9.53
C VAL A 378 13.79 -2.52 -9.04
N GLY A 379 12.73 -3.15 -9.57
CA GLY A 379 12.42 -4.54 -9.28
C GLY A 379 13.54 -5.51 -9.66
N GLN A 380 14.18 -5.31 -10.82
CA GLN A 380 15.35 -6.11 -11.24
C GLN A 380 16.52 -5.96 -10.26
N ALA A 381 16.75 -4.75 -9.75
CA ALA A 381 17.80 -4.48 -8.76
C ALA A 381 17.52 -5.19 -7.42
N ILE A 382 16.26 -5.24 -6.99
CA ILE A 382 15.82 -5.96 -5.78
C ILE A 382 16.06 -7.46 -5.92
N VAL A 383 15.53 -8.09 -6.98
CA VAL A 383 15.55 -9.56 -7.08
C VAL A 383 16.95 -10.14 -7.28
N LYS A 384 17.91 -9.33 -7.76
CA LYS A 384 19.32 -9.73 -7.93
C LYS A 384 19.95 -10.27 -6.64
N ASP A 385 19.64 -9.63 -5.51
CA ASP A 385 20.12 -10.02 -4.17
C ASP A 385 18.92 -10.34 -3.26
N GLY A 386 17.84 -10.89 -3.83
CA GLY A 386 16.54 -11.02 -3.16
C GLY A 386 16.52 -11.85 -1.87
N ASN A 387 17.54 -12.68 -1.63
CA ASN A 387 17.71 -13.45 -0.41
C ASN A 387 18.23 -12.63 0.79
N ASP A 388 18.67 -11.40 0.56
CA ASP A 388 19.24 -10.51 1.57
C ASP A 388 18.43 -9.21 1.64
N ASN A 389 17.74 -9.00 2.77
CA ASN A 389 16.86 -7.84 2.96
C ASN A 389 17.61 -6.51 2.88
N TYR A 390 18.85 -6.45 3.37
CA TYR A 390 19.66 -5.24 3.32
C TYR A 390 20.15 -4.98 1.89
N LEU A 391 20.82 -5.95 1.26
CA LEU A 391 21.42 -5.75 -0.06
C LEU A 391 20.37 -5.45 -1.12
N ARG A 392 19.23 -6.14 -1.12
CA ARG A 392 18.15 -5.88 -2.09
C ARG A 392 17.55 -4.47 -1.94
N ALA A 393 17.40 -3.99 -0.70
CA ALA A 393 16.90 -2.67 -0.41
C ALA A 393 17.92 -1.58 -0.79
N LYS A 394 19.21 -1.81 -0.50
CA LYS A 394 20.30 -0.95 -0.94
C LYS A 394 20.36 -0.86 -2.47
N ASN A 395 20.24 -1.99 -3.16
CA ASN A 395 20.21 -2.05 -4.61
C ASN A 395 19.06 -1.22 -5.19
N ALA A 396 17.86 -1.29 -4.59
CA ALA A 396 16.71 -0.48 -4.99
C ALA A 396 17.01 1.02 -4.89
N ALA A 397 17.57 1.45 -3.75
CA ALA A 397 17.93 2.86 -3.51
C ALA A 397 19.04 3.36 -4.45
N VAL A 398 20.03 2.52 -4.73
CA VAL A 398 21.12 2.83 -5.68
C VAL A 398 20.57 2.93 -7.11
N GLU A 399 19.71 2.01 -7.52
CA GLU A 399 19.10 2.03 -8.85
C GLU A 399 18.20 3.25 -9.03
N CYS A 400 17.43 3.63 -8.01
CA CYS A 400 16.69 4.88 -7.96
C CYS A 400 17.61 6.09 -8.24
N CYS A 401 18.76 6.16 -7.56
CA CYS A 401 19.72 7.23 -7.77
C CYS A 401 20.31 7.25 -9.20
N ASN A 402 20.60 6.08 -9.76
CA ASN A 402 21.12 5.96 -11.12
C ASN A 402 20.10 6.45 -12.15
N LEU A 403 18.85 6.00 -12.03
CA LEU A 403 17.75 6.39 -12.92
C LEU A 403 17.48 7.89 -12.89
N LEU A 404 17.55 8.53 -11.72
CA LEU A 404 17.39 9.99 -11.60
C LEU A 404 18.57 10.77 -12.18
N LYS A 405 19.81 10.28 -12.02
CA LYS A 405 21.00 10.93 -12.61
C LYS A 405 21.00 10.87 -14.13
N ASP A 406 20.48 9.78 -14.69
CA ASP A 406 20.38 9.58 -16.15
C ASP A 406 19.04 10.08 -16.72
N ALA A 407 18.18 10.69 -15.89
CA ALA A 407 16.86 11.12 -16.29
C ALA A 407 16.92 12.22 -17.36
N LYS A 408 16.36 11.93 -18.53
CA LYS A 408 16.22 12.91 -19.63
C LYS A 408 14.84 13.53 -19.60
N GLY A 409 14.76 14.86 -19.53
CA GLY A 409 13.50 15.61 -19.55
C GLY A 409 12.84 15.81 -18.18
N LEU A 410 13.39 15.21 -17.12
CA LEU A 410 13.00 15.54 -15.75
C LEU A 410 13.78 16.77 -15.27
N GLU A 411 13.07 17.82 -14.90
CA GLU A 411 13.68 19.02 -14.32
C GLU A 411 13.74 18.88 -12.80
N MET A 412 14.96 18.86 -12.24
CA MET A 412 15.18 18.89 -10.80
C MET A 412 15.78 20.23 -10.39
N THR A 413 15.35 20.73 -9.24
CA THR A 413 15.97 21.90 -8.62
C THR A 413 17.41 21.60 -8.20
N LYS A 414 18.19 22.65 -7.96
CA LYS A 414 19.53 22.50 -7.36
C LYS A 414 19.49 21.83 -5.99
N PHE A 415 18.43 22.07 -5.22
CA PHE A 415 18.24 21.47 -3.90
C PHE A 415 18.08 19.95 -4.01
N GLU A 416 17.19 19.49 -4.88
CA GLU A 416 16.98 18.06 -5.17
C GLU A 416 18.23 17.40 -5.75
N THR A 417 18.89 18.05 -6.71
CA THR A 417 20.13 17.54 -7.32
C THR A 417 21.22 17.35 -6.26
N ASN A 418 21.37 18.31 -5.34
CA ASN A 418 22.35 18.21 -4.26
C ASN A 418 22.00 17.10 -3.26
N ALA A 419 20.72 16.98 -2.87
CA ALA A 419 20.24 15.93 -1.98
C ALA A 419 20.45 14.53 -2.60
N LEU A 420 20.11 14.36 -3.88
CA LEU A 420 20.34 13.14 -4.65
C LEU A 420 21.82 12.75 -4.70
N ASN A 421 22.71 13.70 -5.00
CA ASN A 421 24.14 13.43 -5.07
C ASN A 421 24.72 13.03 -3.72
N LYS A 422 24.29 13.69 -2.64
CA LYS A 422 24.67 13.32 -1.27
C LYS A 422 24.18 11.92 -0.92
N ALA A 423 22.90 11.62 -1.15
CA ALA A 423 22.30 10.32 -0.88
C ALA A 423 23.02 9.19 -1.65
N ALA A 424 23.30 9.40 -2.93
CA ALA A 424 24.01 8.43 -3.75
C ALA A 424 25.44 8.17 -3.25
N ALA A 425 26.14 9.20 -2.76
CA ALA A 425 27.47 9.04 -2.17
C ALA A 425 27.42 8.28 -0.84
N GLU A 426 26.44 8.56 0.01
CA GLU A 426 26.22 7.83 1.28
C GLU A 426 25.92 6.35 1.01
N LEU A 427 24.99 6.04 0.10
CA LEU A 427 24.65 4.67 -0.30
C LEU A 427 25.86 3.91 -0.88
N ALA A 428 26.68 4.57 -1.71
CA ALA A 428 27.87 3.97 -2.29
C ALA A 428 28.97 3.68 -1.24
N ALA A 429 29.03 4.48 -0.16
CA ALA A 429 29.98 4.30 0.92
C ALA A 429 29.59 3.19 1.91
N LEU A 430 28.33 2.76 1.92
CA LEU A 430 27.88 1.67 2.78
C LEU A 430 28.55 0.34 2.43
N THR A 431 28.84 -0.47 3.45
CA THR A 431 29.35 -1.83 3.27
C THR A 431 28.37 -2.71 2.46
N ASN A 432 28.86 -3.78 1.83
CA ASN A 432 28.00 -4.83 1.26
C ASN A 432 27.81 -6.01 2.24
N ASP A 433 28.46 -5.98 3.40
CA ASP A 433 28.27 -6.94 4.48
C ASP A 433 27.07 -6.55 5.32
N SER A 434 26.01 -7.34 5.23
CA SER A 434 24.73 -7.13 5.90
C SER A 434 24.85 -7.21 7.41
N GLU A 435 25.65 -8.14 7.95
CA GLU A 435 25.85 -8.26 9.41
C GLU A 435 26.55 -7.02 9.94
N LYS A 436 27.57 -6.54 9.22
CA LYS A 436 28.29 -5.32 9.58
C LYS A 436 27.37 -4.09 9.53
N PHE A 437 26.59 -3.92 8.46
CA PHE A 437 25.63 -2.81 8.35
C PHE A 437 24.62 -2.84 9.50
N MET A 438 24.01 -4.01 9.75
CA MET A 438 23.03 -4.18 10.82
C MET A 438 23.65 -3.87 12.20
N SER A 439 24.85 -4.36 12.49
CA SER A 439 25.55 -4.09 13.75
C SER A 439 25.83 -2.60 13.94
N ASP A 440 26.33 -1.92 12.91
CA ASP A 440 26.70 -0.49 12.99
C ASP A 440 25.45 0.39 13.17
N CYS A 441 24.38 0.11 12.42
CA CYS A 441 23.10 0.77 12.60
C CYS A 441 22.50 0.46 13.98
N MET A 442 22.71 -0.76 14.49
CA MET A 442 22.22 -1.10 15.82
C MET A 442 22.89 -0.20 16.88
N GLU A 443 24.22 -0.18 16.91
CA GLU A 443 24.96 0.64 17.87
C GLU A 443 24.55 2.11 17.79
N LYS A 444 24.46 2.66 16.58
CA LYS A 444 24.08 4.05 16.34
C LYS A 444 22.65 4.36 16.81
N TYR A 445 21.64 3.66 16.30
CA TYR A 445 20.24 4.04 16.55
C TYR A 445 19.76 3.70 17.95
N LYS A 446 20.38 2.72 18.62
CA LYS A 446 20.15 2.51 20.06
C LYS A 446 20.60 3.70 20.91
N ALA A 447 21.70 4.35 20.51
CA ALA A 447 22.21 5.53 21.20
C ALA A 447 21.42 6.80 20.85
N GLU A 448 21.02 6.95 19.58
CA GLU A 448 20.38 8.18 19.07
C GLU A 448 18.86 8.22 19.24
N VAL A 449 18.17 7.07 19.18
CA VAL A 449 16.71 6.96 19.21
C VAL A 449 16.25 6.25 20.49
N LYS A 450 15.95 7.01 21.54
CA LYS A 450 15.64 6.46 22.88
C LYS A 450 14.44 5.51 22.92
N VAL A 451 13.48 5.72 22.03
CA VAL A 451 12.27 4.90 21.89
C VAL A 451 12.50 3.65 21.04
N PHE A 452 13.65 3.52 20.38
CA PHE A 452 14.01 2.33 19.63
C PHE A 452 14.29 1.15 20.56
N LYS A 453 13.60 0.04 20.31
CA LYS A 453 13.66 -1.20 21.10
C LYS A 453 14.08 -2.37 20.21
N PRO A 454 15.36 -2.80 20.24
CA PRO A 454 15.84 -3.93 19.43
C PRO A 454 14.98 -5.19 19.53
N GLU A 455 14.40 -5.45 20.71
CA GLU A 455 13.55 -6.59 21.00
C GLU A 455 12.29 -6.68 20.11
N ASN A 456 11.82 -5.55 19.55
CA ASN A 456 10.73 -5.54 18.57
C ASN A 456 11.07 -6.31 17.29
N TYR A 457 12.36 -6.45 16.99
CA TYR A 457 12.87 -7.09 15.77
C TYR A 457 13.64 -8.38 16.06
N ALA A 458 13.57 -8.88 17.30
CA ALA A 458 14.38 -10.00 17.79
C ALA A 458 15.90 -9.79 17.64
N LEU A 459 16.35 -8.55 17.89
CA LEU A 459 17.75 -8.13 17.91
C LEU A 459 18.27 -7.87 19.33
#